data_AF-A0A938SAJ8-F1
#
_entry.id   AF-A0A938SAJ8-F1
#
_cell.length_a   1.000
_cell.length_b   1.000
_cell.length_c   1.000
_cell.angle_alpha   90.00
_cell.angle_beta   90.00
_cell.angle_gamma   90.00
#
_symmetry.space_group_name_H-M   'P 1'
#
loop_
_entity.id
_entity.type
_entity.pdbx_description
1 polymer ?
#
loop_
_entity_poly.entity_id
_entity_poly.type
_entity_poly.pdbx_seq_one_letter_code
_entity_poly.pdbx_strand_id
1 'polypeptide(L)'
;MPRKRSDRPNVIVFFTDQQRWDTSGLHGNPLDLMPNFDRMAQQGTHCFNAFTCQPVCGPARAVLQTGLYATTVGCHRNGVRL
;
A
#
# COMPACT_ATOMS: atom_id res chain seq x y z
N MET A 1 -28.14 0.13 21.23
CA MET A 1 -27.06 0.44 20.28
C MET A 1 -27.55 0.13 18.87
N PRO A 2 -27.39 1.01 17.88
CA PRO A 2 -27.91 0.76 16.53
C PRO A 2 -27.12 -0.38 15.87
N ARG A 3 -27.84 -1.33 15.25
CA ARG A 3 -27.31 -2.54 14.63
C ARG A 3 -26.49 -2.18 13.38
N LYS A 4 -25.22 -2.59 13.34
CA LYS A 4 -24.32 -2.44 12.18
C LYS A 4 -24.99 -3.11 10.96
N ARG A 5 -25.23 -2.38 9.86
CA ARG A 5 -25.72 -2.96 8.59
C ARG A 5 -24.75 -4.06 8.16
N SER A 6 -25.21 -5.30 8.11
CA SER A 6 -24.39 -6.51 7.93
C SER A 6 -23.70 -6.63 6.58
N ASP A 7 -24.14 -5.87 5.57
CA ASP A 7 -23.77 -6.13 4.18
C ASP A 7 -22.65 -5.20 3.67
N ARG A 8 -22.14 -4.31 4.52
CA ARG A 8 -21.02 -3.42 4.15
C ARG A 8 -19.71 -3.97 4.72
N PRO A 9 -18.77 -4.42 3.86
CA PRO A 9 -17.48 -4.87 4.35
C PRO A 9 -16.72 -3.71 4.99
N ASN A 10 -15.91 -4.01 6.00
CA ASN A 10 -14.90 -3.06 6.49
C ASN A 10 -13.71 -3.12 5.54
N VAL A 11 -13.13 -1.98 5.18
CA VAL A 11 -11.93 -1.89 4.34
C VAL A 11 -10.78 -1.41 5.21
N ILE A 12 -9.69 -2.18 5.24
CA ILE A 12 -8.46 -1.83 5.96
C ILE A 12 -7.36 -1.63 4.93
N VAL A 13 -6.75 -0.45 4.92
CA VAL A 13 -5.56 -0.15 4.12
C VAL A 13 -4.35 -0.20 5.05
N PHE A 14 -3.50 -1.20 4.88
CA PHE A 14 -2.24 -1.34 5.60
C PHE A 14 -1.09 -0.98 4.66
N PHE A 15 -0.28 0.01 5.04
CA PHE A 15 0.76 0.58 4.18
C PHE A 15 2.02 0.88 5.01
N THR A 16 3.14 0.26 4.64
CA THR A 16 4.44 0.45 5.27
C THR A 16 5.21 1.62 4.65
N ASP A 17 6.20 2.17 5.36
CA ASP A 17 7.07 3.22 4.84
C ASP A 17 8.44 2.65 4.46
N GLN A 18 8.96 3.08 3.32
CA GLN A 18 10.29 2.71 2.77
C GLN A 18 10.57 1.20 2.64
N GLN A 19 9.54 0.35 2.65
CA GLN A 19 9.73 -1.09 2.50
C GLN A 19 10.06 -1.45 1.05
N ARG A 20 11.13 -2.22 0.85
CA ARG A 20 11.47 -2.78 -0.46
C ARG A 20 10.52 -3.94 -0.81
N TRP A 21 10.32 -4.18 -2.11
CA TRP A 21 9.47 -5.26 -2.59
C TRP A 21 10.03 -6.65 -2.27
N ASP A 22 11.37 -6.80 -2.22
CA ASP A 22 12.09 -8.05 -1.99
C ASP A 22 12.34 -8.37 -0.51
N THR A 23 11.60 -7.74 0.41
CA THR A 23 11.59 -8.14 1.83
C THR A 23 10.70 -9.36 2.09
N SER A 24 9.81 -9.70 1.15
CA SER A 24 8.85 -10.80 1.26
C SER A 24 9.43 -12.11 0.69
N GLY A 25 9.07 -13.25 1.29
CA GLY A 25 9.43 -14.57 0.78
C GLY A 25 8.81 -14.86 -0.60
N LEU A 26 7.67 -14.24 -0.91
CA LEU A 26 7.03 -14.31 -2.24
C LEU A 26 7.87 -13.69 -3.36
N HIS A 27 8.83 -12.84 -2.98
CA HIS A 27 9.78 -12.21 -3.87
C HIS A 27 11.20 -12.80 -3.73
N GLY A 28 11.32 -13.97 -3.08
CA GLY A 28 12.57 -14.72 -2.99
C GLY A 28 13.43 -14.40 -1.76
N ASN A 29 12.92 -13.63 -0.79
CA ASN A 29 13.67 -13.38 0.44
C ASN A 29 13.78 -14.66 1.29
N PRO A 30 15.00 -15.12 1.65
CA PRO A 30 15.18 -16.39 2.37
C PRO A 30 15.04 -16.26 3.90
N LEU A 31 14.82 -15.05 4.44
CA LEU A 31 14.94 -14.76 5.87
C LEU A 31 13.62 -14.80 6.64
N ASP A 32 12.51 -15.19 6.00
CA ASP A 32 11.16 -15.27 6.61
C ASP A 32 10.77 -14.01 7.41
N LEU A 33 11.02 -12.82 6.84
CA LEU A 33 10.83 -11.54 7.53
C LEU A 33 9.35 -11.13 7.61
N MET A 34 8.49 -11.71 6.76
CA MET A 34 7.13 -11.24 6.53
C MET A 34 6.06 -12.35 6.54
N PRO A 35 6.09 -13.31 7.49
CA PRO A 35 5.25 -14.52 7.42
C PRO A 35 3.74 -14.23 7.40
N ASN A 36 3.30 -13.15 8.07
CA ASN A 36 1.89 -12.75 8.07
C ASN A 36 1.43 -12.14 6.74
N PHE A 37 2.30 -11.33 6.11
CA PHE A 37 2.01 -10.75 4.80
C PHE A 37 2.02 -11.85 3.73
N ASP A 38 3.03 -12.74 3.76
CA ASP A 38 3.17 -13.83 2.81
C ASP A 38 1.96 -14.77 2.87
N ARG A 39 1.51 -15.14 4.08
CA ARG A 39 0.28 -15.93 4.27
C ARG A 39 -0.95 -15.23 3.72
N MET A 40 -1.11 -13.93 3.96
CA MET A 40 -2.26 -13.15 3.47
C MET A 40 -2.27 -13.08 1.94
N ALA A 41 -1.11 -12.85 1.33
CA ALA A 41 -0.96 -12.75 -0.11
C ALA A 41 -1.19 -14.10 -0.82
N GLN A 42 -0.79 -15.23 -0.22
CA GLN A 42 -1.10 -16.58 -0.72
C GLN A 42 -2.59 -16.94 -0.63
N GLN A 43 -3.29 -16.44 0.40
CA GLN A 43 -4.73 -16.68 0.59
C GLN A 43 -5.61 -15.73 -0.24
N GLY A 44 -5.03 -14.64 -0.75
CA GLY A 44 -5.72 -13.59 -1.47
C GLY A 44 -5.15 -13.37 -2.88
N THR A 45 -5.07 -12.10 -3.27
CA THR A 45 -4.47 -11.69 -4.54
C THR A 45 -3.15 -10.98 -4.28
N HIS A 46 -2.09 -11.46 -4.91
CA HIS A 46 -0.77 -10.81 -4.87
C HIS A 46 -0.46 -10.13 -6.20
N CYS A 47 -0.15 -8.84 -6.17
CA CYS A 47 0.25 -8.07 -7.35
C CYS A 47 1.77 -8.08 -7.47
N PHE A 48 2.32 -9.06 -8.20
CA PHE A 48 3.78 -9.23 -8.31
C PHE A 48 4.51 -8.00 -8.88
N ASN A 49 3.89 -7.28 -9.82
CA ASN A 49 4.45 -6.11 -10.48
C ASN A 49 3.71 -4.82 -10.07
N ALA A 50 3.74 -4.48 -8.78
CA ALA A 50 3.18 -3.23 -8.25
C ALA A 50 4.27 -2.16 -8.11
N PHE A 51 4.05 -0.99 -8.72
CA PHE A 51 5.01 0.13 -8.72
C PHE A 51 4.41 1.35 -8.03
N THR A 52 5.23 2.04 -7.24
CA THR A 52 4.83 3.37 -6.75
C THR A 52 4.85 4.37 -7.90
N CYS A 53 3.80 5.19 -8.02
CA CYS A 53 3.79 6.29 -8.99
C CYS A 53 4.73 7.44 -8.59
N GLN A 54 5.19 7.47 -7.33
CA GLN A 54 6.12 8.48 -6.84
C GLN A 54 7.03 7.91 -5.72
N PRO A 55 8.38 7.95 -5.85
CA PRO A 55 9.31 7.31 -4.91
C PRO A 55 9.68 8.14 -3.65
N VAL A 56 8.82 9.05 -3.21
CA VAL A 56 9.01 10.01 -2.10
C VAL A 56 7.74 10.00 -1.24
N CYS A 57 7.93 10.01 0.08
CA CYS A 57 6.87 9.69 1.06
C CYS A 57 5.59 10.56 0.95
N GLY A 58 5.70 11.89 0.97
CA GLY A 58 4.53 12.78 0.88
C GLY A 58 3.74 12.60 -0.42
N PRO A 59 4.39 12.72 -1.60
CA PRO A 59 3.75 12.48 -2.88
C PRO A 59 3.19 11.06 -3.07
N ALA A 60 3.87 10.01 -2.59
CA ALA A 60 3.35 8.63 -2.66
C ALA A 60 2.02 8.48 -1.91
N ARG A 61 1.89 9.13 -0.74
CA ARG A 61 0.65 9.14 0.04
C ARG A 61 -0.43 9.96 -0.65
N ALA A 62 -0.07 11.08 -1.28
CA ALA A 62 -0.97 11.91 -2.07
C ALA A 62 -1.66 11.13 -3.19
N VAL A 63 -0.86 10.41 -4.00
CA VAL A 63 -1.40 9.64 -5.14
C VAL A 63 -2.26 8.47 -4.66
N LEU A 64 -1.90 7.83 -3.54
CA LEU A 64 -2.69 6.77 -2.92
C LEU A 64 -4.06 7.27 -2.41
N GLN A 65 -4.10 8.45 -1.79
CA GLN A 65 -5.32 9.03 -1.23
C GLN A 65 -6.27 9.59 -2.30
N THR A 66 -5.73 10.09 -3.41
CA THR A 66 -6.51 10.77 -4.46
C THR A 66 -6.82 9.88 -5.66
N GLY A 67 -6.04 8.82 -5.90
CA GLY A 67 -6.11 8.03 -7.12
C GLY A 67 -5.64 8.78 -8.37
N LEU A 68 -4.94 9.90 -8.20
CA LEU A 68 -4.44 10.77 -9.28
C LEU A 68 -2.91 10.80 -9.28
N TYR A 69 -2.31 11.11 -10.43
CA TYR A 69 -0.86 11.29 -10.52
C TYR A 69 -0.38 12.52 -9.75
N ALA A 70 0.86 12.47 -9.26
CA ALA A 70 1.50 13.56 -8.52
C ALA A 70 1.51 14.90 -9.29
N THR A 71 1.62 14.83 -10.62
CA THR A 71 1.53 16.00 -11.53
C THR A 71 0.13 16.59 -11.60
N THR A 72 -0.91 15.78 -11.45
CA THR A 72 -2.32 16.22 -11.43
C THR A 72 -2.65 16.95 -10.13
N VAL A 73 -2.14 16.45 -9.00
CA VAL A 73 -2.43 17.02 -7.66
C VAL A 73 -1.40 18.07 -7.20
N GLY A 74 -0.35 18.31 -7.98
CA GLY A 74 0.70 19.29 -7.66
C GLY A 74 1.67 18.86 -6.54
N CYS A 75 1.39 17.78 -5.81
CA CYS A 75 2.28 17.23 -4.78
C CYS A 75 3.33 16.29 -5.39
N HIS A 76 4.46 16.85 -5.85
CA HIS A 76 5.54 16.12 -6.53
C HIS A 76 6.84 16.02 -5.71
N ARG A 77 6.89 16.67 -4.53
CA ARG A 77 8.01 16.60 -3.58
C ARG A 77 7.50 16.69 -2.14
N ASN A 78 8.35 16.33 -1.18
CA ASN A 78 8.05 16.51 0.23
C ASN A 78 7.88 17.99 0.61
N GLY A 79 7.08 18.25 1.64
CA GLY A 79 6.78 19.60 2.13
C GLY A 79 5.68 20.33 1.34
N VAL A 80 5.11 19.70 0.30
CA VAL A 80 3.92 20.19 -0.39
C VAL A 80 2.68 19.57 0.26
N ARG A 81 1.75 20.41 0.72
CA ARG A 81 0.48 19.96 1.31
C ARG A 81 -0.52 19.60 0.21
N LEU A 82 -1.34 18.57 0.46
CA LEU A 82 -2.61 18.38 -0.25
C LEU A 82 -3.70 19.26 0.36
#